data_AF-A0A9Q0BV34-F1
#
_entry.id   AF-A0A9Q0BV34-F1
#
_cell.length_a   1.000
_cell.length_b   1.000
_cell.length_c   1.000
_cell.angle_alpha   90.00
_cell.angle_beta   90.00
_cell.angle_gamma   90.00
#
_symmetry.space_group_name_H-M   'P 1'
#
loop_
_entity.id
_entity.type
_entity.pdbx_description
1 polymer ?
#
loop_
_entity_poly.entity_id
_entity_poly.type
_entity_poly.pdbx_seq_one_letter_code
_entity_poly.pdbx_strand_id
1 'polypeptide(L)'
;MNKRSVIIAGIVASLLGLVLGANFYFMYYLSAEEGHLASVRALENMIRHKMRHLKPNYLNRNPRFFMFRNKLLKNYKAAPYENASVLWDIANWWPHENEVYPLYDSSMGQLLETMRREPITRVSNLGRGTQLKLLMKLSQQQKVIFKPQWYPRDEVIEGMVYSGKDRHTAEVYAFYLGAVLDFRWTPIVVGRVVNLKKEIYANGDQELQQTINIETDEEGKETYCLFGKCHYCNEEETVCGDEKHNIEGVLIYIVPGTMAKRRSPWQRTYKEDRRAPWEDDMTYCKALKNKMETIRLLDLIDVAIFDYLIQNGDRHHYETREERVVLIDNGKAFGNPNKDHLDILAPLYQCCLLRKSTWDRLQVFSGGVLTEIVDRLSKQDALYPLITDKHKKGVERRLLVVYAVVEHCMDIEGDKMFKTL
;
A
#
# COMPACT_ATOMS: atom_id res chain seq x y z
N MET A 1 -28.37 66.04 12.26
CA MET A 1 -28.69 64.70 11.70
C MET A 1 -29.54 63.93 12.69
N ASN A 2 -30.66 63.36 12.25
CA ASN A 2 -31.60 62.65 13.12
C ASN A 2 -31.00 61.29 13.55
N LYS A 3 -31.16 60.85 14.81
CA LYS A 3 -30.55 59.60 15.34
C LYS A 3 -30.86 58.37 14.47
N ARG A 4 -32.06 58.32 13.88
CA ARG A 4 -32.47 57.28 12.92
C ARG A 4 -31.61 57.24 11.66
N SER A 5 -31.23 58.40 11.12
CA SER A 5 -30.43 58.49 9.89
C SER A 5 -29.00 57.96 10.10
N VAL A 6 -28.42 58.15 11.29
CA VAL A 6 -27.09 57.64 11.64
C VAL A 6 -27.12 56.12 11.78
N ILE A 7 -28.16 55.57 12.42
CA ILE A 7 -28.32 54.12 12.58
C ILE A 7 -28.53 53.45 11.22
N ILE A 8 -29.36 54.03 10.35
CA ILE A 8 -29.59 53.49 8.99
C ILE A 8 -28.29 53.54 8.17
N ALA A 9 -27.55 54.65 8.20
CA ALA A 9 -26.28 54.76 7.50
C ALA A 9 -25.24 53.73 8.01
N GLY A 10 -25.19 53.48 9.33
CA GLY A 10 -24.33 52.45 9.92
C GLY A 10 -24.72 51.04 9.49
N ILE A 11 -26.02 50.72 9.45
CA ILE A 11 -26.51 49.41 8.99
C ILE A 11 -26.20 49.21 7.50
N VAL A 12 -26.43 50.23 6.67
CA VAL A 12 -26.13 50.18 5.23
C VAL A 12 -24.63 50.02 4.98
N ALA A 13 -23.77 50.75 5.72
CA ALA A 13 -22.32 50.61 5.61
C ALA A 13 -21.83 49.22 6.04
N SER A 14 -22.37 48.66 7.12
CA SER A 14 -22.05 47.29 7.57
C SER A 14 -22.52 46.23 6.58
N LEU A 15 -23.72 46.38 6.00
CA LEU A 15 -24.22 45.49 4.94
C LEU A 15 -23.35 45.59 3.68
N LEU A 16 -22.95 46.79 3.27
CA LEU A 16 -22.02 46.97 2.14
C LEU A 16 -20.67 46.32 2.42
N GLY A 17 -20.14 46.47 3.63
CA GLY A 17 -18.88 45.85 4.05
C GLY A 17 -18.96 44.31 4.03
N LEU A 18 -20.07 43.73 4.48
CA LEU A 18 -20.30 42.29 4.41
C LEU A 18 -20.43 41.78 2.97
N VAL A 19 -21.17 42.49 2.11
CA VAL A 19 -21.34 42.11 0.69
C VAL A 19 -20.02 42.22 -0.07
N LEU A 20 -19.26 43.30 0.14
CA LEU A 20 -17.94 43.45 -0.47
C LEU A 20 -16.96 42.40 0.06
N GLY A 21 -16.94 42.14 1.37
CA GLY A 21 -16.12 41.10 1.98
C GLY A 21 -16.44 39.70 1.45
N ALA A 22 -17.72 39.36 1.32
CA ALA A 22 -18.17 38.10 0.74
C ALA A 22 -17.79 37.98 -0.75
N ASN A 23 -17.93 39.06 -1.53
CA ASN A 23 -17.51 39.07 -2.93
C ASN A 23 -16.00 38.92 -3.10
N PHE A 24 -15.18 39.60 -2.29
CA PHE A 24 -13.73 39.44 -2.33
C PHE A 24 -13.30 38.02 -1.90
N TYR A 25 -13.94 37.48 -0.86
CA TYR A 25 -13.71 36.11 -0.42
C TYR A 25 -14.08 35.10 -1.52
N PHE A 26 -15.22 35.28 -2.17
CA PHE A 26 -15.68 34.43 -3.26
C PHE A 26 -14.77 34.51 -4.50
N MET A 27 -14.37 35.71 -4.90
CA MET A 27 -13.42 35.91 -6.01
C MET A 27 -12.04 35.32 -5.71
N TYR A 28 -11.55 35.46 -4.47
CA TYR A 28 -10.32 34.82 -4.02
C TYR A 28 -10.43 33.29 -4.08
N TYR A 29 -11.55 32.74 -3.60
CA TYR A 29 -11.80 31.30 -3.62
C TYR A 29 -11.83 30.74 -5.04
N LEU A 30 -12.56 31.38 -5.96
CA LEU A 30 -12.60 31.01 -7.38
C LEU A 30 -11.22 31.06 -8.04
N SER A 31 -10.46 32.14 -7.78
CA SER A 31 -9.11 32.27 -8.35
C SER A 31 -8.14 31.20 -7.82
N ALA A 32 -8.26 30.82 -6.55
CA ALA A 32 -7.46 29.75 -5.96
C ALA A 32 -7.81 28.39 -6.59
N GLU A 33 -9.10 28.12 -6.80
CA GLU A 33 -9.59 26.89 -7.43
C GLU A 33 -9.16 26.78 -8.91
N GLU A 34 -9.22 27.87 -9.67
CA GLU A 34 -8.72 27.91 -11.06
C GLU A 34 -7.21 27.69 -11.15
N GLY A 35 -6.42 28.33 -10.28
CA GLY A 35 -4.96 28.15 -10.23
C GLY A 35 -4.56 26.71 -9.87
N HIS A 36 -5.30 26.08 -8.97
CA HIS A 36 -5.12 24.68 -8.59
C HIS A 36 -5.38 23.73 -9.76
N LEU A 37 -6.54 23.86 -10.40
CA LEU A 37 -6.92 23.02 -11.53
C LEU A 37 -5.93 23.18 -12.69
N ALA A 38 -5.39 24.39 -12.88
CA ALA A 38 -4.32 24.64 -13.82
C ALA A 38 -3.02 23.89 -13.45
N SER A 39 -2.64 23.85 -12.16
CA SER A 39 -1.45 23.12 -11.69
C SER A 39 -1.55 21.61 -11.88
N VAL A 40 -2.68 20.99 -11.52
CA VAL A 40 -2.90 19.55 -11.72
C VAL A 40 -2.91 19.19 -13.20
N ARG A 41 -3.62 19.99 -14.03
CA ARG A 41 -3.60 19.81 -15.49
C ARG A 41 -2.21 19.99 -16.06
N ALA A 42 -1.42 20.92 -15.55
CA ALA A 42 -0.04 21.12 -15.98
C ALA A 42 0.83 19.91 -15.66
N LEU A 43 0.70 19.34 -14.45
CA LEU A 43 1.40 18.11 -14.06
C LEU A 43 1.01 16.93 -14.96
N GLU A 44 -0.28 16.71 -15.19
CA GLU A 44 -0.77 15.65 -16.08
C GLU A 44 -0.26 15.82 -17.51
N ASN A 45 -0.31 17.05 -18.04
CA ASN A 45 0.17 17.36 -19.38
C ASN A 45 1.68 17.14 -19.50
N MET A 46 2.45 17.53 -18.48
CA MET A 46 3.89 17.28 -18.40
C MET A 46 4.16 15.78 -18.44
N ILE A 47 3.49 14.98 -17.60
CA ILE A 47 3.67 13.52 -17.55
C ILE A 47 3.32 12.91 -18.90
N ARG A 48 2.16 13.25 -19.48
CA ARG A 48 1.74 12.75 -20.81
C ARG A 48 2.73 13.13 -21.90
N HIS A 49 3.28 14.35 -21.85
CA HIS A 49 4.31 14.78 -22.79
C HIS A 49 5.58 13.95 -22.61
N LYS A 50 6.08 13.79 -21.38
CA LYS A 50 7.27 13.01 -21.08
C LYS A 50 7.11 11.53 -21.45
N MET A 51 5.96 10.92 -21.15
CA MET A 51 5.65 9.54 -21.54
C MET A 51 5.72 9.32 -23.05
N ARG A 52 5.21 10.26 -23.87
CA ARG A 52 5.28 10.18 -25.35
C ARG A 52 6.70 10.28 -25.90
N HIS A 53 7.61 10.89 -25.14
CA HIS A 53 9.01 11.10 -25.53
C HIS A 53 9.99 10.27 -24.69
N LEU A 54 9.50 9.23 -23.99
CA LEU A 54 10.37 8.30 -23.28
C LEU A 54 11.30 7.62 -24.28
N LYS A 55 12.59 7.60 -23.93
CA LYS A 55 13.62 6.95 -24.73
C LYS A 55 13.32 5.45 -24.87
N PRO A 56 13.72 4.80 -25.99
CA PRO A 56 13.42 3.40 -26.25
C PRO A 56 13.90 2.41 -25.18
N ASN A 57 14.93 2.75 -24.40
CA ASN A 57 15.42 1.92 -23.29
C ASN A 57 14.37 1.71 -22.19
N TYR A 58 13.39 2.60 -22.03
CA TYR A 58 12.28 2.43 -21.07
C TYR A 58 11.18 1.49 -21.60
N LEU A 59 11.07 1.37 -22.92
CA LEU A 59 10.04 0.58 -23.61
C LEU A 59 10.53 -0.81 -24.00
N ASN A 60 11.85 -0.99 -24.11
CA ASN A 60 12.48 -2.26 -24.44
C ASN A 60 12.93 -3.01 -23.19
N ARG A 61 12.92 -4.34 -23.27
CA ARG A 61 13.38 -5.23 -22.19
C ARG A 61 14.85 -4.97 -21.89
N ASN A 62 15.17 -4.63 -20.65
CA ASN A 62 16.55 -4.42 -20.24
C ASN A 62 17.33 -5.75 -20.27
N PRO A 63 18.51 -5.84 -20.92
CA PRO A 63 19.32 -7.06 -20.94
C PRO A 63 19.72 -7.57 -19.54
N ARG A 64 19.85 -6.66 -18.56
CA ARG A 64 20.17 -7.02 -17.16
C ARG A 64 19.06 -7.83 -16.50
N PHE A 65 17.82 -7.73 -17.00
CA PHE A 65 16.67 -8.46 -16.46
C PHE A 65 16.93 -9.97 -16.37
N PHE A 66 17.58 -10.57 -17.37
CA PHE A 66 17.85 -12.01 -17.39
C PHE A 66 18.68 -12.47 -16.17
N MET A 67 19.72 -11.70 -15.82
CA MET A 67 20.59 -11.99 -14.69
C MET A 67 19.83 -11.83 -13.36
N PHE A 68 19.09 -10.73 -13.20
CA PHE A 68 18.29 -10.48 -12.00
C PHE A 68 17.21 -11.53 -11.78
N ARG A 69 16.48 -11.88 -12.85
CA ARG A 69 15.45 -12.90 -12.84
C ARG A 69 15.96 -14.24 -12.29
N ASN A 70 17.06 -14.76 -12.83
CA ASN A 70 17.55 -16.08 -12.45
C ASN A 70 18.04 -16.10 -10.99
N LYS A 71 18.70 -15.03 -10.52
CA LYS A 71 19.13 -14.90 -9.12
C LYS A 71 17.93 -14.87 -8.18
N LEU A 72 16.90 -14.08 -8.52
CA LEU A 72 15.72 -13.93 -7.68
C LEU A 72 14.88 -15.22 -7.62
N LEU A 73 14.62 -15.87 -8.76
CA LEU A 73 13.85 -17.13 -8.81
C LEU A 73 14.50 -18.25 -8.01
N LYS A 74 15.84 -18.29 -7.92
CA LYS A 74 16.55 -19.31 -7.14
C LYS A 74 16.30 -19.15 -5.64
N ASN A 75 16.11 -17.92 -5.15
CA ASN A 75 15.91 -17.63 -3.73
C ASN A 75 14.50 -18.00 -3.23
N TYR A 76 13.49 -17.85 -4.09
CA TYR A 76 12.07 -18.05 -3.75
C TYR A 76 11.50 -19.40 -4.20
N LYS A 77 12.35 -20.28 -4.72
CA LYS A 77 11.93 -21.62 -5.14
C LYS A 77 11.43 -22.40 -3.92
N ALA A 78 10.21 -22.94 -3.99
CA ALA A 78 9.70 -23.81 -2.93
C ALA A 78 10.67 -24.95 -2.64
N ALA A 79 10.87 -25.19 -1.34
CA ALA A 79 11.75 -26.22 -0.82
C ALA A 79 11.06 -26.90 0.37
N PRO A 80 11.23 -28.22 0.54
CA PRO A 80 10.73 -28.91 1.73
C PRO A 80 11.46 -28.39 2.97
N TYR A 81 10.79 -28.47 4.11
CA TYR A 81 11.35 -28.14 5.40
C TYR A 81 11.15 -29.31 6.37
N GLU A 82 12.06 -29.48 7.32
CA GLU A 82 11.99 -30.54 8.33
C GLU A 82 11.55 -30.01 9.71
N ASN A 83 12.02 -28.81 10.08
CA ASN A 83 11.78 -28.24 11.40
C ASN A 83 11.31 -26.78 11.30
N ALA A 84 10.02 -26.57 11.55
CA ALA A 84 9.41 -25.25 11.53
C ALA A 84 10.02 -24.31 12.58
N SER A 85 10.36 -24.81 13.79
CA SER A 85 10.93 -23.99 14.87
C SER A 85 12.23 -23.31 14.45
N VAL A 86 13.12 -24.06 13.78
CA VAL A 86 14.39 -23.53 13.29
C VAL A 86 14.18 -22.44 12.25
N LEU A 87 13.20 -22.61 11.36
CA LEU A 87 12.88 -21.61 10.33
C LEU A 87 12.26 -20.34 10.93
N TRP A 88 11.44 -20.47 11.96
CA TRP A 88 10.93 -19.33 12.73
C TRP A 88 12.07 -18.56 13.38
N ASP A 89 13.01 -19.25 14.02
CA ASP A 89 14.19 -18.61 14.61
C ASP A 89 14.99 -17.86 13.54
N ILE A 90 15.35 -18.52 12.44
CA ILE A 90 16.08 -17.90 11.31
C ILE A 90 15.37 -16.63 10.82
N ALA A 91 14.06 -16.73 10.54
CA ALA A 91 13.28 -15.60 10.06
C ALA A 91 13.15 -14.47 11.08
N ASN A 92 13.11 -14.81 12.37
CA ASN A 92 13.08 -13.83 13.45
C ASN A 92 14.43 -13.11 13.65
N TRP A 93 15.53 -13.70 13.18
CA TRP A 93 16.88 -13.11 13.21
C TRP A 93 17.23 -12.25 12.00
N TRP A 94 16.51 -12.38 10.88
CA TRP A 94 16.76 -11.59 9.67
C TRP A 94 16.62 -10.07 9.80
N PRO A 95 15.65 -9.53 10.57
CA PRO A 95 15.45 -8.09 10.57
C PRO A 95 16.65 -7.33 11.10
N HIS A 96 17.16 -6.40 10.31
CA HIS A 96 18.25 -5.50 10.68
C HIS A 96 18.08 -4.17 9.93
N GLU A 97 18.24 -3.03 10.62
CA GLU A 97 17.99 -1.70 10.07
C GLU A 97 16.65 -1.60 9.33
N ASN A 98 16.70 -1.41 8.00
CA ASN A 98 15.56 -1.29 7.10
C ASN A 98 15.27 -2.58 6.32
N GLU A 99 15.84 -3.71 6.69
CA GLU A 99 15.64 -4.99 6.01
C GLU A 99 14.83 -5.92 6.91
N VAL A 100 13.72 -6.47 6.41
CA VAL A 100 12.91 -7.49 7.10
C VAL A 100 13.38 -8.90 6.72
N TYR A 101 13.91 -9.06 5.51
CA TYR A 101 14.44 -10.32 5.02
C TYR A 101 15.69 -10.10 4.15
N PRO A 102 16.59 -11.10 4.08
CA PRO A 102 17.83 -10.99 3.33
C PRO A 102 17.59 -11.00 1.81
N LEU A 103 18.53 -10.42 1.07
CA LEU A 103 18.53 -10.47 -0.39
C LEU A 103 18.62 -11.92 -0.91
N TYR A 104 19.33 -12.77 -0.17
CA TYR A 104 19.52 -14.17 -0.52
C TYR A 104 19.69 -15.03 0.72
N ASP A 105 18.86 -16.07 0.85
CA ASP A 105 18.92 -17.08 1.90
C ASP A 105 18.18 -18.33 1.41
N SER A 106 18.82 -19.50 1.51
CA SER A 106 18.22 -20.77 1.06
C SER A 106 16.97 -21.17 1.85
N SER A 107 16.74 -20.53 3.00
CA SER A 107 15.62 -20.81 3.90
C SER A 107 14.36 -20.05 3.51
N MET A 108 14.42 -19.04 2.63
CA MET A 108 13.26 -18.26 2.22
C MET A 108 12.17 -19.14 1.59
N GLY A 109 12.51 -19.97 0.61
CA GLY A 109 11.57 -20.89 -0.02
C GLY A 109 10.98 -21.93 0.95
N GLN A 110 11.75 -22.35 1.96
CA GLN A 110 11.29 -23.24 3.03
C GLN A 110 10.31 -22.53 3.95
N LEU A 111 10.65 -21.33 4.41
CA LEU A 111 9.81 -20.51 5.29
C LEU A 111 8.43 -20.23 4.69
N LEU A 112 8.37 -19.87 3.39
CA LEU A 112 7.09 -19.64 2.71
C LEU A 112 6.22 -20.90 2.71
N GLU A 113 6.83 -22.08 2.52
CA GLU A 113 6.11 -23.35 2.58
C GLU A 113 5.66 -23.69 4.00
N THR A 114 6.51 -23.43 5.00
CA THR A 114 6.20 -23.59 6.41
C THR A 114 5.01 -22.73 6.82
N MET A 115 4.97 -21.46 6.43
CA MET A 115 3.82 -20.58 6.70
C MET A 115 2.50 -21.12 6.09
N ARG A 116 2.56 -21.72 4.90
CA ARG A 116 1.38 -22.29 4.23
C ARG A 116 0.87 -23.58 4.89
N ARG A 117 1.76 -24.40 5.43
CA ARG A 117 1.44 -25.76 5.90
C ARG A 117 1.30 -25.92 7.39
N GLU A 118 2.01 -25.13 8.19
CA GLU A 118 2.04 -25.35 9.63
C GLU A 118 0.63 -25.21 10.24
N PRO A 119 0.21 -26.15 11.11
CA PRO A 119 -1.09 -26.09 11.74
C PRO A 119 -1.31 -24.78 12.51
N ILE A 120 -2.52 -24.23 12.41
CA ILE A 120 -2.96 -23.12 13.25
C ILE A 120 -3.37 -23.71 14.60
N THR A 121 -2.75 -23.23 15.68
CA THR A 121 -2.94 -23.78 17.04
C THR A 121 -3.74 -22.86 17.95
N ARG A 122 -3.81 -21.56 17.62
CA ARG A 122 -4.64 -20.59 18.35
C ARG A 122 -4.97 -19.40 17.46
N VAL A 123 -6.18 -18.86 17.62
CA VAL A 123 -6.64 -17.67 16.92
C VAL A 123 -7.30 -16.70 17.91
N SER A 124 -7.06 -15.41 17.74
CA SER A 124 -7.73 -14.36 18.51
C SER A 124 -8.00 -13.14 17.64
N ASN A 125 -8.98 -12.34 18.02
CA ASN A 125 -9.20 -11.04 17.39
C ASN A 125 -7.98 -10.12 17.60
N LEU A 126 -7.56 -9.42 16.54
CA LEU A 126 -6.58 -8.34 16.67
C LEU A 126 -7.32 -6.99 16.60
N GLY A 127 -8.04 -6.69 17.67
CA GLY A 127 -9.07 -5.63 17.74
C GLY A 127 -8.64 -4.19 17.50
N ARG A 128 -7.32 -3.91 17.42
CA ARG A 128 -6.80 -2.57 17.13
C ARG A 128 -6.68 -2.35 15.63
N GLY A 129 -7.40 -1.35 15.12
CA GLY A 129 -7.34 -0.92 13.72
C GLY A 129 -8.73 -0.78 13.12
N THR A 130 -8.77 -0.45 11.83
CA THR A 130 -10.02 -0.18 11.11
C THR A 130 -10.58 -1.38 10.37
N GLN A 131 -9.74 -2.36 10.01
CA GLN A 131 -10.09 -3.51 9.19
C GLN A 131 -10.00 -4.82 9.95
N LEU A 132 -10.78 -5.82 9.53
CA LEU A 132 -10.77 -7.17 10.09
C LEU A 132 -9.41 -7.82 9.91
N LYS A 133 -8.84 -8.27 11.02
CA LYS A 133 -7.60 -9.04 11.07
C LYS A 133 -7.56 -9.90 12.33
N LEU A 134 -6.98 -11.08 12.20
CA LEU A 134 -6.83 -12.02 13.30
C LEU A 134 -5.35 -12.17 13.65
N LEU A 135 -5.06 -12.42 14.92
CA LEU A 135 -3.77 -12.91 15.35
C LEU A 135 -3.84 -14.44 15.37
N MET A 136 -3.00 -15.09 14.58
CA MET A 136 -2.88 -16.54 14.55
C MET A 136 -1.54 -16.97 15.16
N LYS A 137 -1.55 -18.10 15.86
CA LYS A 137 -0.34 -18.83 16.22
C LYS A 137 -0.26 -20.10 15.38
N LEU A 138 0.80 -20.22 14.62
CA LEU A 138 1.17 -21.48 13.97
C LEU A 138 1.79 -22.43 15.01
N SER A 139 2.03 -23.67 14.61
CA SER A 139 2.80 -24.62 15.42
C SER A 139 4.16 -24.00 15.82
N GLN A 140 4.71 -24.45 16.94
CA GLN A 140 5.93 -23.88 17.54
C GLN A 140 5.79 -22.38 17.92
N GLN A 141 4.56 -21.94 18.21
CA GLN A 141 4.23 -20.62 18.78
C GLN A 141 4.54 -19.38 17.89
N GLN A 142 4.92 -19.56 16.62
CA GLN A 142 5.14 -18.44 15.71
C GLN A 142 3.83 -17.68 15.49
N LYS A 143 3.88 -16.35 15.68
CA LYS A 143 2.72 -15.47 15.49
C LYS A 143 2.71 -14.89 14.08
N VAL A 144 1.52 -14.87 13.48
CA VAL A 144 1.26 -14.27 12.17
C VAL A 144 -0.07 -13.51 12.22
N ILE A 145 -0.21 -12.50 11.37
CA ILE A 145 -1.49 -11.81 11.18
C ILE A 145 -2.22 -12.46 10.01
N PHE A 146 -3.50 -12.76 10.18
CA PHE A 146 -4.37 -13.21 9.11
C PHE A 146 -5.32 -12.11 8.66
N LYS A 147 -5.35 -11.84 7.35
CA LYS A 147 -6.36 -10.97 6.71
C LYS A 147 -7.18 -11.80 5.72
N PRO A 148 -8.51 -11.91 5.89
CA PRO A 148 -9.36 -12.69 4.98
C PRO A 148 -9.60 -11.96 3.65
N GLN A 149 -10.11 -12.69 2.66
CA GLN A 149 -10.65 -12.13 1.43
C GLN A 149 -11.96 -11.38 1.70
N TRP A 150 -12.03 -10.12 1.27
CA TRP A 150 -13.28 -9.34 1.23
C TRP A 150 -13.91 -9.27 -0.16
N TYR A 151 -13.10 -9.28 -1.21
CA TYR A 151 -13.55 -9.02 -2.58
C TYR A 151 -13.06 -10.09 -3.55
N PRO A 152 -13.81 -10.38 -4.63
CA PRO A 152 -13.27 -11.12 -5.76
C PRO A 152 -12.11 -10.35 -6.43
N ARG A 153 -11.28 -11.03 -7.23
CA ARG A 153 -10.05 -10.44 -7.78
C ARG A 153 -10.32 -9.28 -8.73
N ASP A 154 -11.42 -9.38 -9.47
CA ASP A 154 -11.86 -8.46 -10.52
C ASP A 154 -12.77 -7.33 -10.01
N GLU A 155 -13.08 -7.31 -8.71
CA GLU A 155 -13.80 -6.21 -8.08
C GLU A 155 -13.08 -4.88 -8.30
N VAL A 156 -13.84 -3.88 -8.74
CA VAL A 156 -13.36 -2.53 -8.98
C VAL A 156 -13.91 -1.63 -7.88
N ILE A 157 -13.01 -1.08 -7.07
CA ILE A 157 -13.36 -0.16 -6.01
C ILE A 157 -13.48 1.25 -6.58
N GLU A 158 -14.69 1.81 -6.54
CA GLU A 158 -14.99 3.16 -6.98
C GLU A 158 -14.84 4.20 -5.84
N GLY A 159 -14.75 5.47 -6.23
CA GLY A 159 -14.65 6.60 -5.31
C GLY A 159 -13.20 7.05 -5.04
N MET A 160 -12.93 7.40 -3.78
CA MET A 160 -11.61 7.84 -3.33
C MET A 160 -10.59 6.69 -3.33
N VAL A 161 -9.31 7.02 -3.48
CA VAL A 161 -8.24 6.02 -3.60
C VAL A 161 -8.03 5.15 -2.35
N TYR A 162 -8.58 5.57 -1.20
CA TYR A 162 -8.52 4.85 0.08
C TYR A 162 -9.84 4.12 0.43
N SER A 163 -10.83 4.15 -0.47
CA SER A 163 -12.13 3.48 -0.32
C SER A 163 -11.99 1.96 -0.26
N GLY A 164 -13.05 1.29 0.20
CA GLY A 164 -13.13 -0.17 0.29
C GLY A 164 -12.38 -0.76 1.49
N LYS A 165 -12.44 -2.08 1.62
CA LYS A 165 -11.74 -2.88 2.64
C LYS A 165 -10.36 -3.34 2.15
N ASP A 166 -9.55 -3.90 3.04
CA ASP A 166 -8.25 -4.48 2.67
C ASP A 166 -8.43 -5.67 1.70
N ARG A 167 -7.67 -5.67 0.61
CA ARG A 167 -7.55 -6.77 -0.35
C ARG A 167 -6.39 -7.67 0.07
N HIS A 168 -6.69 -8.91 0.46
CA HIS A 168 -5.68 -9.87 0.93
C HIS A 168 -4.57 -10.12 -0.11
N THR A 169 -4.92 -10.33 -1.38
CA THR A 169 -3.96 -10.53 -2.48
C THR A 169 -2.99 -9.37 -2.69
N ALA A 170 -3.38 -8.15 -2.31
CA ALA A 170 -2.52 -6.98 -2.39
C ALA A 170 -1.31 -7.07 -1.45
N GLU A 171 -1.48 -7.66 -0.26
CA GLU A 171 -0.38 -7.86 0.70
C GLU A 171 0.67 -8.85 0.15
N VAL A 172 0.21 -9.95 -0.48
CA VAL A 172 1.11 -10.93 -1.10
C VAL A 172 1.82 -10.34 -2.31
N TYR A 173 1.09 -9.60 -3.15
CA TYR A 173 1.71 -8.93 -4.29
C TYR A 173 2.75 -7.91 -3.84
N ALA A 174 2.46 -7.14 -2.78
CA ALA A 174 3.39 -6.18 -2.20
C ALA A 174 4.67 -6.86 -1.70
N PHE A 175 4.58 -8.02 -1.04
CA PHE A 175 5.76 -8.79 -0.65
C PHE A 175 6.66 -9.14 -1.84
N TYR A 176 6.10 -9.76 -2.89
CA TYR A 176 6.90 -10.14 -4.07
C TYR A 176 7.40 -8.93 -4.86
N LEU A 177 6.62 -7.85 -4.98
CA LEU A 177 7.07 -6.61 -5.58
C LEU A 177 8.22 -6.00 -4.77
N GLY A 178 8.13 -6.06 -3.44
CA GLY A 178 9.20 -5.63 -2.53
C GLY A 178 10.50 -6.38 -2.80
N ALA A 179 10.43 -7.70 -2.92
CA ALA A 179 11.58 -8.53 -3.26
C ALA A 179 12.17 -8.19 -4.64
N VAL A 180 11.32 -7.94 -5.63
CA VAL A 180 11.72 -7.57 -7.00
C VAL A 180 12.41 -6.21 -7.04
N LEU A 181 11.90 -5.22 -6.31
CA LEU A 181 12.45 -3.87 -6.23
C LEU A 181 13.56 -3.72 -5.18
N ASP A 182 13.93 -4.80 -4.49
CA ASP A 182 14.90 -4.79 -3.38
C ASP A 182 14.46 -3.90 -2.20
N PHE A 183 13.16 -3.70 -2.08
CA PHE A 183 12.47 -3.06 -0.97
C PHE A 183 12.18 -4.12 0.10
N ARG A 184 13.26 -4.66 0.67
CA ARG A 184 13.19 -5.78 1.61
C ARG A 184 12.67 -5.42 2.99
N TRP A 185 12.15 -4.21 3.17
CA TRP A 185 11.35 -3.74 4.31
C TRP A 185 9.86 -4.07 4.23
N THR A 186 9.37 -4.75 3.19
CA THR A 186 8.00 -5.28 3.19
C THR A 186 7.90 -6.47 4.16
N PRO A 187 6.73 -6.75 4.76
CA PRO A 187 6.54 -7.99 5.49
C PRO A 187 6.61 -9.20 4.55
N ILE A 188 6.94 -10.37 5.10
CA ILE A 188 6.84 -11.65 4.40
C ILE A 188 5.37 -12.08 4.44
N VAL A 189 4.80 -12.40 3.28
CA VAL A 189 3.37 -12.71 3.17
C VAL A 189 3.16 -13.93 2.27
N VAL A 190 2.29 -14.85 2.71
CA VAL A 190 1.82 -15.98 1.88
C VAL A 190 0.32 -16.02 1.82
N GLY A 191 -0.21 -16.47 0.68
CA GLY A 191 -1.60 -16.86 0.57
C GLY A 191 -1.88 -18.20 1.23
N ARG A 192 -3.04 -18.33 1.89
CA ARG A 192 -3.50 -19.59 2.51
C ARG A 192 -5.02 -19.68 2.49
N VAL A 193 -5.53 -20.86 2.14
CA VAL A 193 -6.93 -21.23 2.35
C VAL A 193 -7.05 -21.83 3.75
N VAL A 194 -7.97 -21.31 4.57
CA VAL A 194 -8.17 -21.74 5.95
C VAL A 194 -9.62 -22.15 6.17
N ASN A 195 -9.84 -23.18 6.98
CA ASN A 195 -11.19 -23.65 7.32
C ASN A 195 -11.75 -22.88 8.52
N LEU A 196 -12.84 -22.13 8.34
CA LEU A 196 -13.48 -21.35 9.40
C LEU A 196 -13.90 -22.21 10.59
N LYS A 197 -14.48 -23.39 10.36
CA LYS A 197 -14.93 -24.28 11.44
C LYS A 197 -13.74 -24.92 12.16
N LYS A 198 -12.83 -25.55 11.40
CA LYS A 198 -11.77 -26.42 11.95
C LYS A 198 -10.50 -25.69 12.35
N GLU A 199 -10.13 -24.62 11.66
CA GLU A 199 -8.87 -23.91 11.89
C GLU A 199 -9.06 -22.57 12.62
N ILE A 200 -10.19 -21.89 12.44
CA ILE A 200 -10.47 -20.60 13.10
C ILE A 200 -11.33 -20.78 14.36
N TYR A 201 -12.58 -21.24 14.23
CA TYR A 201 -13.53 -21.35 15.34
C TYR A 201 -13.06 -22.32 16.42
N ALA A 202 -12.63 -23.53 16.03
CA ALA A 202 -12.17 -24.55 16.96
C ALA A 202 -10.89 -24.16 17.73
N ASN A 203 -10.03 -23.32 17.14
CA ASN A 203 -8.79 -22.82 17.77
C ASN A 203 -8.94 -21.38 18.31
N GLY A 204 -10.14 -20.81 18.22
CA GLY A 204 -10.43 -19.44 18.63
C GLY A 204 -10.59 -19.31 20.14
N ASP A 205 -10.20 -18.16 20.69
CA ASP A 205 -10.63 -17.80 22.04
C ASP A 205 -12.14 -17.47 22.08
N GLN A 206 -12.69 -17.41 23.30
CA GLN A 206 -14.11 -17.17 23.52
C GLN A 206 -14.59 -15.86 22.88
N GLU A 207 -13.76 -14.82 22.90
CA GLU A 207 -14.08 -13.53 22.28
C GLU A 207 -14.17 -13.66 20.75
N LEU A 208 -13.26 -14.40 20.11
CA LEU A 208 -13.34 -14.66 18.67
C LEU A 208 -14.55 -15.51 18.31
N GLN A 209 -14.85 -16.56 19.08
CA GLN A 209 -15.99 -17.44 18.83
C GLN A 209 -17.33 -16.69 18.85
N GLN A 210 -17.46 -15.69 19.72
CA GLN A 210 -18.62 -14.79 19.78
C GLN A 210 -18.73 -13.87 18.56
N THR A 211 -17.68 -13.76 17.75
CA THR A 211 -17.64 -12.94 16.53
C THR A 211 -17.77 -13.74 15.24
N ILE A 212 -18.31 -14.96 15.35
CA ILE A 212 -18.57 -15.87 14.23
C ILE A 212 -20.04 -16.29 14.31
N ASN A 213 -20.81 -15.89 13.29
CA ASN A 213 -22.19 -16.33 13.13
C ASN A 213 -22.21 -17.75 12.57
N ILE A 214 -23.07 -18.59 13.14
CA ILE A 214 -23.29 -19.96 12.70
C ILE A 214 -24.77 -20.08 12.36
N GLU A 215 -25.06 -20.19 11.07
CA GLU A 215 -26.41 -20.38 10.55
C GLU A 215 -26.59 -21.84 10.13
N THR A 216 -27.73 -22.44 10.45
CA THR A 216 -28.05 -23.81 10.04
C THR A 216 -29.26 -23.78 9.13
N ASP A 217 -29.13 -24.32 7.92
CA ASP A 217 -30.25 -24.41 6.97
C ASP A 217 -31.24 -25.54 7.33
N GLU A 218 -32.32 -25.65 6.55
CA GLU A 218 -33.38 -26.66 6.76
C GLU A 218 -32.85 -28.10 6.60
N GLU A 219 -31.78 -28.29 5.83
CA GLU A 219 -31.10 -29.59 5.68
C GLU A 219 -30.08 -29.90 6.79
N GLY A 220 -29.90 -28.98 7.74
CA GLY A 220 -28.99 -29.14 8.88
C GLY A 220 -27.53 -28.82 8.58
N LYS A 221 -27.23 -28.17 7.45
CA LYS A 221 -25.87 -27.74 7.08
C LYS A 221 -25.57 -26.38 7.71
N GLU A 222 -24.44 -26.33 8.40
CA GLU A 222 -23.97 -25.12 9.07
C GLU A 222 -23.18 -24.22 8.10
N THR A 223 -23.37 -22.91 8.20
CA THR A 223 -22.57 -21.89 7.52
C THR A 223 -21.90 -21.01 8.57
N TYR A 224 -20.58 -20.88 8.47
CA TYR A 224 -19.78 -20.08 9.39
C TYR A 224 -19.41 -18.74 8.73
N CYS A 225 -19.72 -17.64 9.41
CA CYS A 225 -19.50 -16.28 8.92
C CYS A 225 -18.77 -15.42 9.97
N LEU A 226 -17.55 -14.98 9.66
CA LEU A 226 -16.70 -14.21 10.56
C LEU A 226 -16.90 -12.71 10.35
N PHE A 227 -17.22 -11.95 11.40
CA PHE A 227 -17.13 -10.47 11.37
C PHE A 227 -15.97 -9.94 12.24
N GLY A 228 -15.54 -10.70 13.25
CA GLY A 228 -14.41 -10.33 14.12
C GLY A 228 -14.62 -9.01 14.88
N LYS A 229 -13.50 -8.42 15.32
CA LYS A 229 -13.50 -7.14 16.07
C LYS A 229 -12.50 -6.15 15.49
N CYS A 230 -12.99 -4.97 15.13
CA CYS A 230 -12.22 -3.81 14.66
C CYS A 230 -13.12 -2.56 14.67
N HIS A 231 -12.61 -1.38 14.29
CA HIS A 231 -13.41 -0.15 14.30
C HIS A 231 -14.64 -0.19 13.38
N TYR A 232 -14.55 -0.86 12.23
CA TYR A 232 -15.65 -0.98 11.26
C TYR A 232 -16.27 -2.38 11.20
N CYS A 233 -15.84 -3.31 12.05
CA CYS A 233 -16.35 -4.68 12.06
C CYS A 233 -17.72 -4.72 12.74
N ASN A 234 -18.69 -5.37 12.10
CA ASN A 234 -20.06 -5.48 12.58
C ASN A 234 -20.72 -6.74 11.99
N GLU A 235 -21.83 -7.18 12.57
CA GLU A 235 -22.53 -8.42 12.16
C GLU A 235 -23.13 -8.36 10.75
N GLU A 236 -23.33 -7.17 10.18
CA GLU A 236 -23.88 -7.00 8.83
C GLU A 236 -22.82 -7.22 7.74
N GLU A 237 -21.53 -7.06 8.09
CA GLU A 237 -20.40 -7.23 7.17
C GLU A 237 -19.52 -8.41 7.58
N THR A 238 -19.84 -9.60 7.06
CA THR A 238 -19.16 -10.85 7.39
C THR A 238 -18.35 -11.44 6.22
N VAL A 239 -17.37 -12.27 6.55
CA VAL A 239 -16.69 -13.17 5.62
C VAL A 239 -17.15 -14.60 5.89
N CYS A 240 -17.93 -15.15 4.97
CA CYS A 240 -18.48 -16.50 5.07
C CYS A 240 -17.64 -17.54 4.33
N GLY A 241 -17.60 -18.75 4.87
CA GLY A 241 -16.94 -19.88 4.23
C GLY A 241 -17.72 -20.44 3.05
N ASP A 242 -17.02 -21.14 2.15
CA ASP A 242 -17.64 -21.96 1.11
C ASP A 242 -18.45 -23.13 1.72
N GLU A 243 -18.97 -24.03 0.87
CA GLU A 243 -19.72 -25.21 1.32
C GLU A 243 -18.94 -26.15 2.27
N LYS A 244 -17.61 -26.07 2.26
CA LYS A 244 -16.70 -26.81 3.14
C LYS A 244 -16.16 -25.92 4.28
N HIS A 245 -16.67 -24.71 4.42
CA HIS A 245 -16.27 -23.66 5.36
C HIS A 245 -14.88 -23.08 5.09
N ASN A 246 -14.35 -23.20 3.88
CA ASN A 246 -13.06 -22.61 3.55
C ASN A 246 -13.22 -21.13 3.21
N ILE A 247 -12.26 -20.32 3.68
CA ILE A 247 -12.06 -18.95 3.22
C ILE A 247 -10.62 -18.80 2.77
N GLU A 248 -10.43 -17.92 1.79
CA GLU A 248 -9.10 -17.47 1.46
C GLU A 248 -8.66 -16.33 2.38
N GLY A 249 -7.35 -16.25 2.60
CA GLY A 249 -6.73 -15.11 3.21
C GLY A 249 -5.22 -15.17 3.08
N VAL A 250 -4.57 -14.26 3.78
CA VAL A 250 -3.11 -14.15 3.76
C VAL A 250 -2.57 -14.20 5.17
N LEU A 251 -1.42 -14.87 5.32
CA LEU A 251 -0.63 -14.85 6.54
C LEU A 251 0.52 -13.87 6.35
N ILE A 252 0.54 -12.85 7.19
CA ILE A 252 1.58 -11.82 7.26
C ILE A 252 2.48 -12.19 8.44
N TYR A 253 3.75 -12.44 8.14
CA TYR A 253 4.76 -12.67 9.17
C TYR A 253 4.94 -11.41 10.00
N ILE A 254 4.78 -11.52 11.32
CA ILE A 254 4.96 -10.36 12.21
C ILE A 254 6.45 -10.05 12.25
N VAL A 255 6.80 -8.86 11.76
CA VAL A 255 8.18 -8.36 11.79
C VAL A 255 8.61 -8.17 13.25
N PRO A 256 9.67 -8.88 13.70
CA PRO A 256 10.22 -8.71 15.03
C PRO A 256 10.69 -7.28 15.34
N GLY A 257 10.68 -6.93 16.62
CA GLY A 257 11.18 -5.66 17.14
C GLY A 257 10.08 -4.63 17.40
N THR A 258 10.46 -3.54 18.05
CA THR A 258 9.57 -2.42 18.36
C THR A 258 9.48 -1.49 17.16
N MET A 259 8.27 -1.10 16.80
CA MET A 259 8.03 -0.11 15.75
C MET A 259 7.53 1.21 16.33
N ALA A 260 7.98 2.32 15.76
CA ALA A 260 7.43 3.63 16.04
C ALA A 260 6.52 4.07 14.89
N LYS A 261 5.29 4.47 15.23
CA LYS A 261 4.34 5.01 14.26
C LYS A 261 4.58 6.50 14.05
N ARG A 262 4.72 6.93 12.81
CA ARG A 262 4.93 8.33 12.41
C ARG A 262 3.86 8.77 11.42
N ARG A 263 3.49 10.04 11.48
CA ARG A 263 2.53 10.65 10.55
C ARG A 263 3.23 10.93 9.21
N SER A 264 2.61 10.54 8.10
CA SER A 264 3.12 10.88 6.77
C SER A 264 3.00 12.40 6.51
N PRO A 265 4.04 13.08 6.00
CA PRO A 265 3.93 14.47 5.55
C PRO A 265 2.93 14.65 4.40
N TRP A 266 2.77 13.61 3.57
CA TRP A 266 1.81 13.55 2.47
C TRP A 266 0.51 12.85 2.86
N GLN A 267 0.13 12.94 4.14
CA GLN A 267 -1.15 12.41 4.60
C GLN A 267 -2.31 13.22 3.98
N ARG A 268 -3.29 12.52 3.41
CA ARG A 268 -4.58 13.08 2.99
C ARG A 268 -5.40 13.60 4.17
N THR A 269 -6.40 14.42 3.90
CA THR A 269 -7.33 14.92 4.93
C THR A 269 -8.41 13.91 5.31
N TYR A 270 -8.69 12.93 4.43
CA TYR A 270 -9.83 12.00 4.54
C TYR A 270 -11.19 12.70 4.59
N LYS A 271 -11.28 13.87 3.96
CA LYS A 271 -12.50 14.67 3.85
C LYS A 271 -12.68 15.11 2.41
N GLU A 272 -13.84 14.86 1.83
CA GLU A 272 -14.11 15.14 0.42
C GLU A 272 -14.02 16.64 0.09
N ASP A 273 -14.37 17.49 1.06
CA ASP A 273 -14.42 18.94 0.95
C ASP A 273 -13.14 19.65 1.38
N ARG A 274 -12.10 18.91 1.78
CA ARG A 274 -10.88 19.49 2.32
C ARG A 274 -9.64 18.87 1.69
N ARG A 275 -8.78 19.71 1.13
CA ARG A 275 -7.50 19.29 0.57
C ARG A 275 -6.37 19.43 1.58
N ALA A 276 -5.32 18.64 1.41
CA ALA A 276 -4.12 18.74 2.24
C ALA A 276 -3.16 19.79 1.64
N PRO A 277 -2.33 20.49 2.45
CA PRO A 277 -1.44 21.53 1.92
C PRO A 277 -0.51 21.06 0.80
N TRP A 278 -0.04 19.81 0.85
CA TRP A 278 0.82 19.22 -0.17
C TRP A 278 0.08 18.95 -1.50
N GLU A 279 -1.25 18.90 -1.49
CA GLU A 279 -2.07 18.70 -2.70
C GLU A 279 -2.22 19.99 -3.52
N ASP A 280 -1.92 21.14 -2.90
CA ASP A 280 -2.07 22.47 -3.49
C ASP A 280 -0.71 23.15 -3.75
N ASP A 281 0.30 22.87 -2.92
CA ASP A 281 1.65 23.45 -3.03
C ASP A 281 2.65 22.47 -3.68
N MET A 282 2.98 22.71 -4.96
CA MET A 282 4.01 21.94 -5.68
C MET A 282 5.42 22.10 -5.10
N THR A 283 5.65 23.12 -4.26
CA THR A 283 6.92 23.38 -3.58
C THR A 283 6.95 22.85 -2.15
N TYR A 284 5.91 22.15 -1.70
CA TYR A 284 5.73 21.65 -0.34
C TYR A 284 6.97 20.92 0.21
N CYS A 285 7.61 20.08 -0.62
CA CYS A 285 8.80 19.34 -0.20
C CYS A 285 10.01 20.23 0.17
N LYS A 286 10.12 21.46 -0.35
CA LYS A 286 11.22 22.37 0.00
C LYS A 286 11.27 22.66 1.50
N ALA A 287 10.10 22.83 2.13
CA ALA A 287 10.01 23.04 3.57
C ALA A 287 10.34 21.77 4.38
N LEU A 288 10.10 20.59 3.82
CA LEU A 288 10.39 19.30 4.47
C LEU A 288 11.88 18.97 4.48
N LYS A 289 12.63 19.35 3.43
CA LYS A 289 14.10 19.13 3.35
C LYS A 289 14.86 19.70 4.55
N ASN A 290 14.33 20.73 5.21
CA ASN A 290 14.93 21.35 6.39
C ASN A 290 14.43 20.77 7.73
N LYS A 291 13.35 19.96 7.73
CA LYS A 291 12.67 19.45 8.92
C LYS A 291 12.82 17.94 9.11
N MET A 292 13.33 17.24 8.11
CA MET A 292 13.44 15.79 8.08
C MET A 292 14.80 15.39 7.54
N GLU A 293 15.36 14.31 8.10
CA GLU A 293 16.60 13.74 7.59
C GLU A 293 16.46 13.27 6.14
N THR A 294 17.49 13.51 5.34
CA THR A 294 17.53 13.11 3.92
C THR A 294 17.25 11.63 3.74
N ILE A 295 17.75 10.75 4.62
CA ILE A 295 17.54 9.30 4.51
C ILE A 295 16.07 8.91 4.70
N ARG A 296 15.38 9.54 5.66
CA ARG A 296 13.95 9.34 5.86
C ARG A 296 13.13 9.89 4.69
N LEU A 297 13.53 11.05 4.16
CA LEU A 297 12.87 11.62 2.98
C LEU A 297 12.99 10.70 1.76
N LEU A 298 14.18 10.14 1.52
CA LEU A 298 14.40 9.15 0.48
C LEU A 298 13.58 7.89 0.72
N ASP A 299 13.45 7.42 1.97
CA ASP A 299 12.58 6.29 2.31
C ASP A 299 11.13 6.55 1.90
N LEU A 300 10.60 7.74 2.19
CA LEU A 300 9.22 8.11 1.83
C LEU A 300 9.02 8.26 0.32
N ILE A 301 10.06 8.63 -0.44
CA ILE A 301 9.99 8.67 -1.90
C ILE A 301 9.98 7.26 -2.50
N ASP A 302 10.80 6.34 -1.97
CA ASP A 302 10.76 4.93 -2.38
C ASP A 302 9.39 4.30 -2.06
N VAL A 303 8.82 4.60 -0.89
CA VAL A 303 7.45 4.20 -0.53
C VAL A 303 6.43 4.79 -1.49
N ALA A 304 6.55 6.06 -1.87
CA ALA A 304 5.62 6.69 -2.82
C ALA A 304 5.66 6.04 -4.21
N ILE A 305 6.84 5.68 -4.69
CA ILE A 305 6.99 4.93 -5.95
C ILE A 305 6.30 3.57 -5.82
N PHE A 306 6.57 2.85 -4.74
CA PHE A 306 5.97 1.54 -4.49
C PHE A 306 4.44 1.62 -4.42
N ASP A 307 3.93 2.54 -3.60
CA ASP A 307 2.50 2.78 -3.40
C ASP A 307 1.82 3.18 -4.70
N TYR A 308 2.47 4.01 -5.52
CA TYR A 308 1.93 4.38 -6.82
C TYR A 308 1.86 3.15 -7.76
N LEU A 309 2.90 2.32 -7.79
CA LEU A 309 2.94 1.08 -8.58
C LEU A 309 1.88 0.05 -8.18
N ILE A 310 1.36 0.09 -6.95
CA ILE A 310 0.25 -0.77 -6.49
C ILE A 310 -1.09 -0.03 -6.35
N GLN A 311 -1.11 1.30 -6.51
CA GLN A 311 -2.25 2.18 -6.24
C GLN A 311 -2.70 2.12 -4.76
N ASN A 312 -1.77 2.16 -3.81
CA ASN A 312 -2.11 2.38 -2.40
C ASN A 312 -2.14 3.87 -2.08
N GLY A 313 -3.34 4.43 -1.93
CA GLY A 313 -3.52 5.83 -1.57
C GLY A 313 -3.72 6.08 -0.07
N ASP A 314 -3.62 5.05 0.77
CA ASP A 314 -3.96 5.09 2.19
C ASP A 314 -2.73 5.09 3.13
N ARG A 315 -1.57 5.56 2.65
CA ARG A 315 -0.33 5.65 3.44
C ARG A 315 -0.32 6.86 4.39
N HIS A 316 -1.28 6.93 5.30
CA HIS A 316 -1.42 8.07 6.21
C HIS A 316 -0.43 8.09 7.37
N HIS A 317 0.04 6.93 7.78
CA HIS A 317 1.17 6.75 8.67
C HIS A 317 2.17 5.83 8.02
N TYR A 318 3.38 5.86 8.56
CA TYR A 318 4.40 4.86 8.28
C TYR A 318 5.04 4.44 9.61
N GLU A 319 5.49 3.21 9.64
CA GLU A 319 6.15 2.60 10.78
C GLU A 319 7.66 2.64 10.56
N THR A 320 8.41 2.78 11.65
CA THR A 320 9.87 2.75 11.61
C THR A 320 10.43 1.75 12.59
N ARG A 321 11.46 1.02 12.18
CA ARG A 321 12.32 0.19 13.04
C ARG A 321 13.74 0.70 12.86
N GLU A 322 14.47 0.91 13.96
CA GLU A 322 15.84 1.45 13.92
C GLU A 322 15.93 2.75 13.06
N GLU A 323 14.93 3.63 13.20
CA GLU A 323 14.78 4.89 12.44
C GLU A 323 14.65 4.76 10.91
N ARG A 324 14.45 3.55 10.38
CA ARG A 324 14.18 3.31 8.97
C ARG A 324 12.77 2.80 8.77
N VAL A 325 12.17 3.11 7.61
CA VAL A 325 10.77 2.76 7.33
C VAL A 325 10.57 1.23 7.24
N VAL A 326 9.42 0.74 7.66
CA VAL A 326 8.96 -0.64 7.38
C VAL A 326 7.63 -0.55 6.62
N LEU A 327 7.56 -1.19 5.46
CA LEU A 327 6.45 -1.02 4.52
C LEU A 327 5.32 -2.02 4.77
N ILE A 328 4.59 -1.80 5.86
CA ILE A 328 3.46 -2.63 6.29
C ILE A 328 2.10 -2.08 5.80
N ASP A 329 1.04 -2.87 5.94
CA ASP A 329 -0.34 -2.52 5.59
C ASP A 329 -0.50 -2.06 4.12
N ASN A 330 -0.39 -3.03 3.21
CA ASN A 330 -0.51 -2.80 1.76
C ASN A 330 -1.87 -3.25 1.20
N GLY A 331 -2.80 -3.67 2.06
CA GLY A 331 -4.13 -4.19 1.70
C GLY A 331 -5.01 -3.21 0.92
N LYS A 332 -4.81 -1.89 1.05
CA LYS A 332 -5.57 -0.86 0.33
C LYS A 332 -5.15 -0.65 -1.13
N ALA A 333 -4.24 -1.47 -1.63
CA ALA A 333 -3.77 -1.40 -3.01
C ALA A 333 -4.69 -2.15 -3.99
N PHE A 334 -4.47 -1.92 -5.29
CA PHE A 334 -5.18 -2.56 -6.39
C PHE A 334 -6.70 -2.32 -6.40
N GLY A 335 -7.19 -1.18 -5.91
CA GLY A 335 -8.63 -0.86 -5.93
C GLY A 335 -9.23 -0.78 -7.34
N ASN A 336 -8.59 -0.03 -8.25
CA ASN A 336 -9.12 0.20 -9.60
C ASN A 336 -8.00 0.10 -10.66
N PRO A 337 -8.09 -0.81 -11.65
CA PRO A 337 -7.05 -0.96 -12.68
C PRO A 337 -7.06 0.14 -13.76
N ASN A 338 -8.16 0.88 -13.86
CA ASN A 338 -8.43 1.84 -14.94
C ASN A 338 -8.08 3.29 -14.56
N LYS A 339 -7.67 3.53 -13.30
CA LYS A 339 -7.38 4.87 -12.78
C LYS A 339 -5.99 4.91 -12.15
N ASP A 340 -5.21 5.92 -12.52
CA ASP A 340 -3.89 6.20 -11.95
C ASP A 340 -3.97 7.48 -11.11
N HIS A 341 -3.88 7.33 -9.80
CA HIS A 341 -3.87 8.41 -8.81
C HIS A 341 -2.46 8.99 -8.71
N LEU A 342 -2.17 9.98 -9.55
CA LEU A 342 -0.84 10.62 -9.66
C LEU A 342 -0.36 11.27 -8.37
N ASP A 343 -1.28 11.72 -7.54
CA ASP A 343 -1.00 12.38 -6.27
C ASP A 343 -0.29 11.48 -5.25
N ILE A 344 -0.40 10.15 -5.36
CA ILE A 344 0.42 9.21 -4.58
C ILE A 344 1.92 9.44 -4.85
N LEU A 345 2.28 9.87 -6.07
CA LEU A 345 3.66 10.10 -6.49
C LEU A 345 4.17 11.50 -6.11
N ALA A 346 3.40 12.28 -5.33
CA ALA A 346 3.76 13.63 -4.87
C ALA A 346 5.16 13.75 -4.24
N PRO A 347 5.59 12.83 -3.36
CA PRO A 347 6.94 12.89 -2.82
C PRO A 347 8.02 12.92 -3.91
N LEU A 348 7.87 12.15 -4.98
CA LEU A 348 8.86 12.12 -6.06
C LEU A 348 8.85 13.43 -6.87
N TYR A 349 7.69 13.85 -7.39
CA TYR A 349 7.64 15.01 -8.29
C TYR A 349 7.80 16.36 -7.57
N GLN A 350 7.53 16.44 -6.26
CA GLN A 350 7.75 17.67 -5.48
C GLN A 350 9.17 17.78 -4.95
N CYS A 351 9.78 16.65 -4.56
CA CYS A 351 11.13 16.68 -4.01
C CYS A 351 12.22 16.67 -5.08
N CYS A 352 11.97 16.01 -6.21
CA CYS A 352 12.96 15.66 -7.22
C CYS A 352 14.25 15.12 -6.59
N LEU A 353 14.08 14.13 -5.72
CA LEU A 353 15.16 13.36 -5.09
C LEU A 353 14.86 11.88 -5.30
N LEU A 354 15.88 11.06 -5.53
CA LEU A 354 15.70 9.61 -5.66
C LEU A 354 17.00 8.89 -5.28
N ARG A 355 16.91 7.73 -4.66
CA ARG A 355 18.09 6.87 -4.50
C ARG A 355 18.59 6.39 -5.83
N LYS A 356 19.90 6.48 -6.04
CA LYS A 356 20.54 5.95 -7.25
C LYS A 356 20.31 4.45 -7.39
N SER A 357 20.37 3.70 -6.28
CA SER A 357 20.05 2.27 -6.24
C SER A 357 18.61 1.97 -6.67
N THR A 358 17.62 2.72 -6.16
CA THR A 358 16.22 2.57 -6.58
C THR A 358 16.06 2.86 -8.07
N TRP A 359 16.68 3.93 -8.57
CA TRP A 359 16.60 4.27 -9.99
C TRP A 359 17.20 3.18 -10.89
N ASP A 360 18.43 2.75 -10.59
CA ASP A 360 19.12 1.71 -11.34
C ASP A 360 18.34 0.39 -11.32
N ARG A 361 17.70 0.08 -10.18
CA ARG A 361 16.81 -1.08 -10.03
C ARG A 361 15.55 -0.96 -10.90
N LEU A 362 14.85 0.17 -10.88
CA LEU A 362 13.64 0.38 -11.68
C LEU A 362 13.92 0.22 -13.17
N GLN A 363 15.07 0.69 -13.66
CA GLN A 363 15.46 0.56 -15.06
C GLN A 363 15.66 -0.90 -15.51
N VAL A 364 15.93 -1.84 -14.60
CA VAL A 364 16.03 -3.28 -14.93
C VAL A 364 14.68 -3.83 -15.42
N PHE A 365 13.57 -3.25 -14.97
CA PHE A 365 12.23 -3.76 -15.25
C PHE A 365 11.51 -3.05 -16.41
N SER A 366 12.26 -2.31 -17.23
CA SER A 366 11.75 -1.68 -18.44
C SER A 366 11.24 -2.71 -19.45
N GLY A 367 10.31 -2.29 -20.31
CA GLY A 367 9.75 -3.15 -21.36
C GLY A 367 8.78 -4.23 -20.89
N GLY A 368 8.03 -3.95 -19.81
CA GLY A 368 6.87 -4.75 -19.43
C GLY A 368 7.19 -6.03 -18.68
N VAL A 369 8.32 -6.08 -17.96
CA VAL A 369 8.80 -7.31 -17.29
C VAL A 369 8.61 -7.29 -15.78
N LEU A 370 8.12 -6.19 -15.19
CA LEU A 370 7.94 -6.06 -13.75
C LEU A 370 6.88 -7.03 -13.24
N THR A 371 5.70 -7.01 -13.85
CA THR A 371 4.59 -7.93 -13.54
C THR A 371 4.94 -9.36 -13.95
N GLU A 372 5.70 -9.55 -15.03
CA GLU A 372 6.16 -10.88 -15.48
C GLU A 372 6.97 -11.57 -14.37
N ILE A 373 7.91 -10.87 -13.72
CA ILE A 373 8.72 -11.48 -12.66
C ILE A 373 7.94 -11.70 -11.37
N VAL A 374 7.03 -10.79 -10.99
CA VAL A 374 6.16 -11.00 -9.82
C VAL A 374 5.25 -12.21 -10.03
N ASP A 375 4.68 -12.38 -11.22
CA ASP A 375 3.83 -13.52 -11.58
C ASP A 375 4.62 -14.84 -11.53
N ARG A 376 5.88 -14.84 -12.00
CA ARG A 376 6.76 -16.02 -11.91
C ARG A 376 7.11 -16.40 -10.46
N LEU A 377 7.38 -15.41 -9.60
CA LEU A 377 7.70 -15.64 -8.19
C LEU A 377 6.51 -16.14 -7.39
N SER A 378 5.32 -15.58 -7.66
CA SER A 378 4.09 -15.94 -6.95
C SER A 378 3.39 -17.19 -7.48
N LYS A 379 3.92 -17.84 -8.52
CA LYS A 379 3.28 -18.99 -9.19
C LYS A 379 3.00 -20.19 -8.27
N GLN A 380 3.78 -20.34 -7.20
CA GLN A 380 3.61 -21.40 -6.20
C GLN A 380 2.78 -20.95 -4.99
N ASP A 381 2.34 -19.69 -4.96
CA ASP A 381 1.48 -19.20 -3.91
C ASP A 381 0.06 -19.75 -4.06
N ALA A 382 -0.58 -20.09 -2.94
CA ALA A 382 -1.90 -20.73 -2.94
C ALA A 382 -3.00 -19.85 -3.56
N LEU A 383 -2.78 -18.54 -3.61
CA LEU A 383 -3.75 -17.57 -4.16
C LEU A 383 -3.42 -17.14 -5.60
N TYR A 384 -2.46 -17.79 -6.26
CA TYR A 384 -2.16 -17.49 -7.66
C TYR A 384 -3.38 -17.77 -8.56
N PRO A 385 -3.75 -16.87 -9.48
CA PRO A 385 -3.15 -15.56 -9.76
C PRO A 385 -3.52 -14.47 -8.73
N LEU A 386 -2.53 -13.66 -8.34
CA LEU A 386 -2.71 -12.62 -7.31
C LEU A 386 -3.53 -11.41 -7.78
N ILE A 387 -3.30 -10.97 -9.02
CA ILE A 387 -3.99 -9.80 -9.61
C ILE A 387 -4.43 -10.11 -11.05
N THR A 388 -5.47 -9.43 -11.51
CA THR A 388 -5.99 -9.57 -12.88
C THR A 388 -5.04 -8.97 -13.92
N ASP A 389 -5.18 -9.38 -15.18
CA ASP A 389 -4.40 -8.82 -16.28
C ASP A 389 -4.63 -7.31 -16.48
N LYS A 390 -5.81 -6.79 -16.12
CA LYS A 390 -6.08 -5.34 -16.11
C LYS A 390 -5.19 -4.63 -15.11
N HIS A 391 -5.04 -5.17 -13.89
CA HIS A 391 -4.11 -4.63 -12.91
C HIS A 391 -2.65 -4.74 -13.36
N LYS A 392 -2.24 -5.87 -13.98
CA LYS A 392 -0.89 -6.03 -14.53
C LYS A 392 -0.56 -4.93 -15.54
N LYS A 393 -1.46 -4.71 -16.53
CA LYS A 393 -1.33 -3.59 -17.48
C LYS A 393 -1.26 -2.23 -16.78
N GLY A 394 -2.05 -2.05 -15.73
CA GLY A 394 -1.99 -0.85 -14.90
C GLY A 394 -0.62 -0.66 -14.23
N VAL A 395 -0.01 -1.70 -13.67
CA VAL A 395 1.32 -1.62 -13.03
C VAL A 395 2.39 -1.19 -14.03
N GLU A 396 2.41 -1.81 -15.22
CA GLU A 396 3.40 -1.48 -16.26
C GLU A 396 3.20 -0.05 -16.78
N ARG A 397 1.95 0.38 -16.99
CA ARG A 397 1.63 1.76 -17.35
C ARG A 397 2.12 2.75 -16.29
N ARG A 398 1.92 2.43 -15.01
CA ARG A 398 2.37 3.28 -13.88
C ARG A 398 3.88 3.34 -13.78
N LEU A 399 4.61 2.25 -14.09
CA LEU A 399 6.06 2.29 -14.17
C LEU A 399 6.57 3.27 -15.25
N LEU A 400 5.90 3.37 -16.39
CA LEU A 400 6.21 4.38 -17.41
C LEU A 400 5.99 5.81 -16.90
N VAL A 401 4.96 6.05 -16.08
CA VAL A 401 4.75 7.35 -15.43
C VAL A 401 5.89 7.67 -14.46
N VAL A 402 6.36 6.69 -13.69
CA VAL A 402 7.53 6.88 -12.80
C VAL A 402 8.75 7.29 -13.62
N TYR A 403 9.04 6.63 -14.74
CA TYR A 403 10.14 7.03 -15.63
C TYR A 403 9.97 8.46 -16.17
N ALA A 404 8.75 8.82 -16.58
CA ALA A 404 8.45 10.15 -17.11
C ALA A 404 8.69 11.26 -16.06
N VAL A 405 8.31 11.00 -14.81
CA VAL A 405 8.52 11.93 -13.69
C VAL A 405 9.99 12.03 -13.33
N VAL A 406 10.74 10.93 -13.34
CA VAL A 406 12.19 10.96 -13.10
C VAL A 406 12.91 11.73 -14.21
N GLU A 407 12.62 11.49 -15.49
CA GLU A 407 13.23 12.27 -16.59
C GLU A 407 12.87 13.76 -16.48
N HIS A 408 11.66 14.11 -16.02
CA HIS A 408 11.33 15.51 -15.76
C HIS A 408 12.16 16.11 -14.62
N CYS A 409 12.29 15.40 -13.50
CA CYS A 409 13.15 15.85 -12.41
C CYS A 409 14.63 15.95 -12.82
N MET A 410 15.10 15.07 -13.71
CA MET A 410 16.46 15.14 -14.26
C MET A 410 16.66 16.41 -15.10
N ASP A 411 15.67 16.87 -15.86
CA ASP A 411 15.77 18.15 -16.58
C ASP A 411 15.92 19.35 -15.63
N ILE A 412 15.31 19.28 -14.44
CA ILE A 412 15.29 20.38 -13.46
C ILE A 412 16.55 20.38 -12.61
N GLU A 413 16.87 19.23 -12.00
CA GLU A 413 17.91 19.11 -10.97
C GLU A 413 19.23 18.53 -11.51
N GLY A 414 19.22 17.94 -12.72
CA GLY A 414 20.32 17.15 -13.25
C GLY A 414 20.64 15.94 -12.35
N ASP A 415 21.89 15.50 -12.37
CA ASP A 415 22.34 14.34 -11.57
C ASP A 415 22.25 14.58 -10.05
N LYS A 416 22.08 15.83 -9.60
CA LYS A 416 21.97 16.16 -8.17
C LYS A 416 20.74 15.54 -7.51
N MET A 417 19.71 15.17 -8.28
CA MET A 417 18.54 14.48 -7.74
C MET A 417 18.89 13.09 -7.17
N PHE A 418 19.91 12.43 -7.75
CA PHE A 418 20.29 11.09 -7.34
C PHE A 418 21.15 11.11 -6.09
N LYS A 419 20.75 10.36 -5.06
CA LYS A 419 21.49 10.20 -3.81
C LYS A 419 22.02 8.78 -3.69
N THR A 420 23.26 8.64 -3.27
CA THR A 420 23.94 7.34 -3.06
C THR A 420 23.81 6.82 -1.62
N LEU A 421 22.93 7.44 -0.83
CA LEU A 421 22.70 7.16 0.59
C LEU A 421 21.66 6.05 0.82
#